data_AF-A0A7V8U7Y3-F1
#
_entry.id   AF-A0A7V8U7Y3-F1
#
_cell.length_a   1.000
_cell.length_b   1.000
_cell.length_c   1.000
_cell.angle_alpha   90.00
_cell.angle_beta   90.00
_cell.angle_gamma   90.00
#
_symmetry.space_group_name_H-M   'P 1'
#
loop_
_entity.id
_entity.type
_entity.pdbx_description
1 polymer ?
#
loop_
_entity_poly.entity_id
_entity_poly.type
_entity_poly.pdbx_seq_one_letter_code
_entity_poly.pdbx_strand_id
1 'polypeptide(L)'
;MDDRHGTQCPCCHEDRGSIDRRAVVAGLVALPAMGANLASAQDLLDPTRLRSSRVGTEALATRSNRPPDWKGPEYARDMASSVTSAILSLVRAYGATADQIGKLQTEEKQLTDKLNEAIRNKEAILDEYRQGLFCSGCGRTKSDIISKGEQFPHSGQSIIKPTPEQIAAKERELQQGIDRLAQQLRDAKAKLAKLSPDIDAIRSQLFEGMGLWRTATSMERGIIRQEFAFDAQDYVQQRTVISRQIDAVIRDAGTAQTIPALQACIADARTWSDALAKCEDRHADDRARMATGLTNNDNTAQRQTASVQSTANEVASRITAFGLAGYLNILTTLMGRGSDGPSIAGAGYTFRMGKYDAAGFGEILPRVAEFIARASSLIIGTAPGYNSSASQELAKLDRALAQVEPRLAAALELKRQQEAAAALERQQEEARRQAEAQAREQQLANTPGSGS
;
A
#
# COMPACT_ATOMS: atom_id res chain seq x y z
N MET A 1 -52.58 -23.61 23.15
CA MET A 1 -52.40 -24.57 22.06
C MET A 1 -50.94 -24.98 22.09
N ASP A 2 -50.76 -26.15 22.71
CA ASP A 2 -49.70 -27.14 22.63
C ASP A 2 -48.23 -26.77 22.91
N ASP A 3 -47.86 -27.17 24.13
CA ASP A 3 -46.54 -27.47 24.68
C ASP A 3 -45.71 -28.47 23.86
N ARG A 4 -44.39 -28.39 24.02
CA ARG A 4 -43.55 -29.56 24.40
C ARG A 4 -42.20 -29.10 25.00
N HIS A 5 -42.06 -29.42 26.29
CA HIS A 5 -40.89 -29.86 27.09
C HIS A 5 -39.48 -29.86 26.42
N GLY A 6 -38.38 -29.57 27.10
CA GLY A 6 -38.15 -29.50 28.55
C GLY A 6 -36.71 -29.07 28.90
N THR A 7 -36.55 -28.78 30.18
CA THR A 7 -35.37 -28.35 30.93
C THR A 7 -34.42 -29.50 31.27
N GLN A 8 -33.16 -29.13 31.62
CA GLN A 8 -32.14 -29.80 32.48
C GLN A 8 -30.78 -29.97 31.78
N CYS A 9 -29.72 -29.25 32.17
CA CYS A 9 -28.87 -29.35 33.37
C CYS A 9 -27.72 -30.38 33.19
N PRO A 10 -26.44 -30.01 33.41
CA PRO A 10 -25.27 -30.78 32.98
C PRO A 10 -24.67 -31.58 34.14
N CYS A 11 -25.00 -32.87 34.26
CA CYS A 11 -24.30 -33.80 35.16
C CYS A 11 -24.30 -35.23 34.58
N CYS A 12 -23.11 -35.82 34.45
CA CYS A 12 -22.80 -37.26 34.47
C CYS A 12 -23.02 -38.12 33.20
N HIS A 13 -21.94 -38.35 32.45
CA HIS A 13 -21.30 -39.66 32.16
C HIS A 13 -20.13 -39.39 31.18
N GLU A 14 -18.90 -39.22 31.67
CA GLU A 14 -17.90 -40.29 31.84
C GLU A 14 -17.72 -41.18 30.61
N ASP A 15 -16.69 -40.86 29.81
CA ASP A 15 -15.81 -41.87 29.25
C ASP A 15 -14.36 -41.38 29.30
N ARG A 16 -13.75 -41.55 30.47
CA ARG A 16 -12.30 -41.38 30.68
C ARG A 16 -11.61 -42.63 30.15
N GLY A 17 -11.23 -42.60 28.87
CA GLY A 17 -10.24 -43.52 28.33
C GLY A 17 -8.86 -43.21 28.93
N SER A 18 -8.51 -43.89 30.03
CA SER A 18 -7.14 -43.91 30.53
C SER A 18 -6.24 -44.59 29.50
N ILE A 19 -5.35 -43.83 28.87
CA ILE A 19 -4.27 -44.41 28.07
C ILE A 19 -3.29 -45.05 29.05
N ASP A 20 -3.42 -46.36 29.21
CA ASP A 20 -2.50 -47.19 29.98
C ASP A 20 -1.12 -47.15 29.30
N ARG A 21 -0.14 -46.57 29.99
CA ARG A 21 1.26 -46.45 29.52
C ARG A 21 1.96 -47.82 29.36
N ARG A 22 1.29 -48.94 29.63
CA ARG A 22 1.78 -50.31 29.35
C ARG A 22 1.22 -50.96 28.09
N ALA A 23 0.21 -50.40 27.42
CA ALA A 23 -0.36 -51.00 26.21
C ALA A 23 0.41 -50.67 24.92
N VAL A 24 1.32 -49.68 24.93
CA VAL A 24 2.13 -49.29 23.75
C VAL A 24 3.38 -50.16 23.57
N VAL A 25 3.68 -51.07 24.51
CA VAL A 25 4.88 -51.92 24.46
C VAL A 25 4.63 -53.31 23.82
N ALA A 26 3.38 -53.68 23.53
CA ALA A 26 3.05 -55.02 23.01
C ALA A 26 2.65 -55.08 21.52
N GLY A 27 2.74 -53.97 20.79
CA GLY A 27 2.38 -53.89 19.36
C GLY A 27 3.54 -53.92 18.36
N LEU A 28 4.77 -54.18 18.82
CA LEU A 28 5.98 -54.11 17.98
C LEU A 28 6.72 -55.46 17.83
N VAL A 29 6.08 -56.57 18.17
CA VAL A 29 6.66 -57.92 17.99
C VAL A 29 5.76 -58.73 17.06
N ALA A 30 5.80 -58.41 15.76
CA ALA A 30 5.60 -59.34 14.66
C ALA A 30 5.70 -58.58 13.33
N LEU A 31 6.89 -58.60 12.71
CA LEU A 31 7.16 -58.69 11.26
C LEU A 31 8.69 -58.55 11.05
N PRO A 32 9.24 -59.07 9.94
CA PRO A 32 10.34 -60.02 9.97
C PRO A 32 11.72 -59.35 9.97
N ALA A 33 12.67 -60.07 10.56
CA ALA A 33 14.09 -59.82 10.44
C ALA A 33 14.51 -59.83 8.96
N MET A 34 14.68 -58.66 8.37
CA MET A 34 15.56 -58.46 7.23
C MET A 34 16.77 -57.68 7.72
N GLY A 35 17.94 -58.30 7.59
CA GLY A 35 19.20 -57.84 8.14
C GLY A 35 19.57 -56.44 7.66
N ALA A 36 19.35 -55.44 8.52
CA ALA A 36 20.09 -54.20 8.47
C ALA A 36 21.40 -54.44 9.23
N ASN A 37 22.53 -54.31 8.51
CA ASN A 37 23.87 -54.30 9.09
C ASN A 37 23.90 -53.42 10.35
N LEU A 38 24.39 -53.97 11.47
CA LEU A 38 24.58 -53.28 12.75
C LEU A 38 25.44 -51.99 12.64
N ALA A 39 26.11 -51.75 11.51
CA ALA A 39 26.82 -50.51 11.21
C ALA A 39 25.89 -49.30 11.01
N SER A 40 24.66 -49.47 10.46
CA SER A 40 23.76 -48.34 10.20
C SER A 40 22.98 -47.86 11.42
N ALA A 41 22.90 -48.68 12.48
CA ALA A 41 22.26 -48.30 13.75
C ALA A 41 23.22 -47.52 14.66
N GLN A 42 24.53 -47.73 14.55
CA GLN A 42 25.54 -46.93 15.25
C GLN A 42 25.71 -45.54 14.64
N ASP A 43 25.49 -45.39 13.33
CA ASP A 43 25.47 -44.10 12.64
C ASP A 43 24.32 -43.16 13.07
N LEU A 44 23.24 -43.70 13.64
CA LEU A 44 22.10 -42.93 14.16
C LEU A 44 22.30 -42.41 15.60
N LEU A 45 23.31 -42.91 16.30
CA LEU A 45 23.64 -42.55 17.67
C LEU A 45 24.90 -41.69 17.78
N ASP A 46 25.49 -41.30 16.64
CA ASP A 46 26.62 -40.36 16.64
C ASP A 46 26.13 -38.96 17.04
N PRO A 47 26.48 -38.45 18.25
CA PRO A 47 26.08 -37.13 18.71
C PRO A 47 26.60 -36.01 17.79
N THR A 48 27.63 -36.28 16.99
CA THR A 48 28.20 -35.35 16.02
C THR A 48 27.29 -35.13 14.80
N ARG A 49 26.54 -36.16 14.37
CA ARG A 49 25.55 -36.05 13.27
C ARG A 49 24.16 -35.62 13.74
N LEU A 50 23.80 -35.89 14.99
CA LEU A 50 22.56 -35.39 15.59
C LEU A 50 22.57 -33.85 15.76
N ARG A 51 23.75 -33.22 15.84
CA ARG A 51 23.89 -31.75 15.88
C ARG A 51 23.69 -31.09 14.52
N SER A 52 24.27 -31.65 13.46
CA SER A 52 24.06 -31.14 12.08
C SER A 52 22.64 -31.38 11.57
N SER A 53 21.95 -32.43 12.07
CA SER A 53 20.57 -32.75 11.71
C SER A 53 19.49 -31.96 12.48
N ARG A 54 19.77 -31.37 13.65
CA ARG A 54 18.73 -30.75 14.50
C ARG A 54 18.52 -29.25 14.31
N VAL A 55 19.36 -28.57 13.54
CA VAL A 55 19.12 -27.17 13.18
C VAL A 55 19.38 -27.00 11.69
N GLY A 56 18.61 -27.72 10.87
CA GLY A 56 18.50 -27.35 9.47
C GLY A 56 18.11 -25.89 9.39
N THR A 57 18.75 -25.13 8.51
CA THR A 57 18.37 -23.74 8.16
C THR A 57 16.88 -23.62 7.82
N GLU A 58 16.22 -24.72 7.45
CA GLU A 58 14.78 -24.88 7.24
C GLU A 58 13.92 -24.78 8.52
N ALA A 59 14.48 -25.06 9.71
CA ALA A 59 13.78 -24.94 11.00
C ALA A 59 13.63 -23.49 11.47
N LEU A 60 14.33 -22.53 10.85
CA LEU A 60 14.05 -21.10 10.95
C LEU A 60 12.93 -20.72 9.98
N ALA A 61 11.90 -21.55 9.88
CA ALA A 61 10.72 -21.27 9.08
C ALA A 61 10.15 -19.92 9.51
N THR A 62 10.21 -18.97 8.59
CA THR A 62 9.76 -17.59 8.66
C THR A 62 8.28 -17.54 9.03
N ARG A 63 7.96 -17.58 10.33
CA ARG A 63 6.63 -17.16 10.78
C ARG A 63 6.52 -15.68 10.48
N SER A 64 5.59 -15.32 9.61
CA SER A 64 5.37 -13.91 9.35
C SER A 64 4.95 -13.22 10.65
N ASN A 65 5.69 -12.19 11.05
CA ASN A 65 5.33 -11.32 12.18
C ASN A 65 4.14 -10.39 11.86
N ARG A 66 3.55 -10.54 10.66
CA ARG A 66 2.37 -9.77 10.23
C ARG A 66 1.12 -10.29 10.96
N PRO A 67 0.24 -9.40 11.46
CA PRO A 67 -1.06 -9.80 11.96
C PRO A 67 -1.90 -10.55 10.90
N PRO A 68 -2.81 -11.46 11.27
CA PRO A 68 -3.63 -12.22 10.31
C PRO A 68 -4.47 -11.34 9.38
N ASP A 69 -4.83 -10.15 9.84
CA ASP A 69 -5.73 -9.21 9.16
C ASP A 69 -4.96 -8.11 8.40
N TRP A 70 -3.64 -8.25 8.30
CA TRP A 70 -2.76 -7.22 7.74
C TRP A 70 -3.15 -6.88 6.30
N LYS A 71 -3.27 -5.58 6.02
CA LYS A 71 -3.53 -5.04 4.68
C LYS A 71 -2.24 -4.44 4.16
N GLY A 72 -1.79 -4.90 2.99
CA GLY A 72 -0.58 -4.41 2.37
C GLY A 72 -0.74 -3.00 1.78
N PRO A 73 0.34 -2.44 1.21
CA PRO A 73 0.37 -1.07 0.68
C PRO A 73 -0.67 -0.81 -0.40
N GLU A 74 -1.08 -1.85 -1.13
CA GLU A 74 -2.13 -1.79 -2.16
C GLU A 74 -3.46 -1.26 -1.64
N TYR A 75 -3.84 -1.57 -0.39
CA TYR A 75 -5.09 -1.10 0.19
C TYR A 75 -5.16 0.44 0.25
N ALA A 76 -4.05 1.07 0.65
CA ALA A 76 -3.94 2.52 0.70
C ALA A 76 -3.81 3.14 -0.70
N ARG A 77 -3.07 2.47 -1.60
CA ARG A 77 -2.90 2.89 -3.00
C ARG A 77 -4.22 2.91 -3.78
N ASP A 78 -5.06 1.92 -3.57
CA ASP A 78 -6.38 1.82 -4.22
C ASP A 78 -7.32 2.94 -3.74
N MET A 79 -7.26 3.27 -2.44
CA MET A 79 -7.98 4.43 -1.90
C MET A 79 -7.47 5.73 -2.52
N ALA A 80 -6.15 5.95 -2.53
CA ALA A 80 -5.56 7.14 -3.15
C ALA A 80 -6.00 7.30 -4.61
N SER A 81 -5.96 6.22 -5.39
CA SER A 81 -6.39 6.21 -6.80
C SER A 81 -7.88 6.51 -6.95
N SER A 82 -8.73 5.89 -6.13
CA SER A 82 -10.18 6.13 -6.13
C SER A 82 -10.52 7.59 -5.79
N VAL A 83 -9.81 8.16 -4.81
CA VAL A 83 -9.98 9.55 -4.39
C VAL A 83 -9.49 10.50 -5.48
N THR A 84 -8.36 10.23 -6.14
CA THR A 84 -7.90 11.03 -7.28
C THR A 84 -8.94 11.07 -8.39
N SER A 85 -9.54 9.94 -8.76
CA SER A 85 -10.62 9.90 -9.76
C SER A 85 -11.84 10.72 -9.34
N ALA A 86 -12.22 10.65 -8.06
CA ALA A 86 -13.32 11.45 -7.51
C ALA A 86 -13.00 12.95 -7.51
N ILE A 87 -11.79 13.35 -7.12
CA ILE A 87 -11.30 14.75 -7.19
C ILE A 87 -11.35 15.25 -8.63
N LEU A 88 -10.85 14.48 -9.60
CA LEU A 88 -10.91 14.87 -11.02
C LEU A 88 -12.35 15.11 -11.49
N SER A 89 -13.30 14.26 -11.06
CA SER A 89 -14.72 14.47 -11.34
C SER A 89 -15.24 15.76 -10.71
N LEU A 90 -14.89 16.03 -9.45
CA LEU A 90 -15.29 17.25 -8.74
C LEU A 90 -14.68 18.51 -9.36
N VAL A 91 -13.42 18.49 -9.80
CA VAL A 91 -12.77 19.63 -10.48
C VAL A 91 -13.52 19.96 -11.78
N ARG A 92 -13.92 18.94 -12.56
CA ARG A 92 -14.71 19.15 -13.78
C ARG A 92 -16.11 19.68 -13.47
N ALA A 93 -16.78 19.14 -12.44
CA ALA A 93 -18.08 19.63 -11.99
C ALA A 93 -17.99 21.09 -11.51
N TYR A 94 -16.97 21.42 -10.72
CA TYR A 94 -16.69 22.77 -10.26
C TYR A 94 -16.54 23.74 -11.43
N GLY A 95 -15.76 23.37 -12.45
CA GLY A 95 -15.62 24.16 -13.67
C GLY A 95 -16.93 24.33 -14.44
N ALA A 96 -17.72 23.27 -14.61
CA ALA A 96 -19.00 23.35 -15.28
C ALA A 96 -20.00 24.26 -14.54
N THR A 97 -20.05 24.18 -13.22
CA THR A 97 -20.90 25.06 -12.40
C THR A 97 -20.43 26.51 -12.45
N ALA A 98 -19.11 26.75 -12.37
CA ALA A 98 -18.54 28.09 -12.50
C ALA A 98 -18.83 28.70 -13.89
N ASP A 99 -18.72 27.91 -14.96
CA ASP A 99 -19.06 28.32 -16.33
C ASP A 99 -20.55 28.72 -16.44
N GLN A 100 -21.47 27.98 -15.79
CA GLN A 100 -22.89 28.31 -15.76
C GLN A 100 -23.16 29.60 -14.97
N ILE A 101 -22.48 29.79 -13.83
CA ILE A 101 -22.57 31.02 -13.04
C ILE A 101 -22.11 32.22 -13.88
N GLY A 102 -20.96 32.13 -14.55
CA GLY A 102 -20.44 33.22 -15.38
C GLY A 102 -21.38 33.60 -16.53
N LYS A 103 -21.99 32.60 -17.19
CA LYS A 103 -23.02 32.83 -18.22
C LYS A 103 -24.26 33.52 -17.66
N LEU A 104 -24.78 33.06 -16.53
CA LEU A 104 -25.96 33.65 -15.91
C LEU A 104 -25.70 35.05 -15.35
N GLN A 105 -24.51 35.35 -14.83
CA GLN A 105 -24.13 36.71 -14.41
C GLN A 105 -24.07 37.67 -15.61
N THR A 106 -23.57 37.20 -16.75
CA THR A 106 -23.56 37.97 -18.00
C THR A 106 -25.00 38.21 -18.49
N GLU A 107 -25.86 37.19 -18.45
CA GLU A 107 -27.27 37.29 -18.81
C GLU A 107 -28.05 38.21 -17.86
N GLU A 108 -27.82 38.13 -16.55
CA GLU A 108 -28.41 39.02 -15.54
C GLU A 108 -28.09 40.49 -15.84
N LYS A 109 -26.82 40.79 -16.15
CA LYS A 109 -26.39 42.14 -16.52
C LYS A 109 -27.11 42.62 -17.79
N GLN A 110 -27.12 41.80 -18.84
CA GLN A 110 -27.79 42.14 -20.10
C GLN A 110 -29.30 42.34 -19.94
N LEU A 111 -29.97 41.50 -19.16
CA LEU A 111 -31.40 41.63 -18.87
C LEU A 111 -31.69 42.87 -18.02
N THR A 112 -30.82 43.20 -17.06
CA THR A 112 -30.93 44.41 -16.24
C THR A 112 -30.79 45.66 -17.10
N ASP A 113 -29.80 45.70 -18.00
CA ASP A 113 -29.60 46.82 -18.92
C ASP A 113 -30.81 47.00 -19.86
N LYS A 114 -31.30 45.91 -20.46
CA LYS A 114 -32.50 45.91 -21.31
C LYS A 114 -33.76 46.33 -20.57
N LEU A 115 -33.94 45.88 -19.32
CA LEU A 115 -35.08 46.26 -18.49
C LEU A 115 -35.05 47.75 -18.18
N ASN A 116 -33.90 48.28 -17.76
CA ASN A 116 -33.72 49.71 -17.49
C ASN A 116 -33.92 50.56 -18.74
N GLU A 117 -33.45 50.10 -19.89
CA GLU A 117 -33.70 50.74 -21.18
C GLU A 117 -35.19 50.72 -21.54
N ALA A 118 -35.88 49.58 -21.41
CA ALA A 118 -37.31 49.48 -21.69
C ALA A 118 -38.15 50.38 -20.77
N ILE A 119 -37.81 50.48 -19.49
CA ILE A 119 -38.47 51.39 -18.53
C ILE A 119 -38.27 52.85 -18.95
N ARG A 120 -37.05 53.26 -19.31
CA ARG A 120 -36.76 54.63 -19.78
C ARG A 120 -37.48 54.95 -21.09
N ASN A 121 -37.46 54.02 -22.04
CA ASN A 121 -38.09 54.19 -23.35
C ASN A 121 -39.62 54.21 -23.26
N LYS A 122 -40.22 53.52 -22.27
CA LYS A 122 -41.68 53.52 -22.07
C LYS A 122 -42.23 54.94 -21.94
N GLU A 123 -41.66 55.77 -21.06
CA GLU A 123 -42.18 57.12 -20.83
C GLU A 123 -41.96 58.02 -22.05
N ALA A 124 -40.78 57.97 -22.67
CA ALA A 124 -40.47 58.75 -23.87
C ALA A 124 -41.41 58.43 -25.05
N ILE A 125 -41.68 57.13 -25.28
CA ILE A 125 -42.60 56.68 -26.33
C ILE A 125 -44.03 57.10 -26.00
N LEU A 126 -44.46 56.98 -24.73
CA LEU A 126 -45.80 57.38 -24.31
C LEU A 126 -46.00 58.89 -24.41
N ASP A 127 -44.99 59.71 -24.15
CA ASP A 127 -45.07 61.16 -24.31
C ASP A 127 -45.20 61.57 -25.78
N GLU A 128 -44.43 60.96 -26.69
CA GLU A 128 -44.61 61.17 -28.14
C GLU A 128 -46.01 60.74 -28.59
N TYR A 129 -46.52 59.61 -28.08
CA TYR A 129 -47.90 59.18 -28.31
C TYR A 129 -48.89 60.22 -27.79
N ARG A 130 -48.81 60.66 -26.53
CA ARG A 130 -49.72 61.66 -25.93
C ARG A 130 -49.74 62.99 -26.71
N GLN A 131 -48.62 63.36 -27.34
CA GLN A 131 -48.49 64.55 -28.18
C GLN A 131 -48.95 64.35 -29.64
N GLY A 132 -49.39 63.14 -30.02
CA GLY A 132 -49.79 62.80 -31.38
C GLY A 132 -48.62 62.60 -32.35
N LEU A 133 -47.38 62.55 -31.86
CA LEU A 133 -46.16 62.38 -32.64
C LEU A 133 -45.90 60.91 -32.97
N PHE A 134 -46.90 60.23 -33.54
CA PHE A 134 -46.79 58.85 -34.01
C PHE A 134 -47.51 58.68 -35.35
N CYS A 135 -47.06 57.73 -36.16
CA CYS A 135 -47.65 57.45 -37.47
C CYS A 135 -48.90 56.58 -37.29
N SER A 136 -50.06 57.07 -37.74
CA SER A 136 -51.34 56.36 -37.66
C SER A 136 -51.38 55.07 -38.50
N GLY A 137 -50.56 54.97 -39.55
CA GLY A 137 -50.49 53.78 -40.40
C GLY A 137 -49.64 52.62 -39.83
N CYS A 138 -48.55 52.92 -39.13
CA CYS A 138 -47.60 51.89 -38.65
C CYS A 138 -47.39 51.86 -37.13
N GLY A 139 -47.98 52.78 -36.38
CA GLY A 139 -47.91 52.83 -34.91
C GLY A 139 -46.50 53.09 -34.35
N ARG A 140 -45.58 53.64 -35.15
CA ARG A 140 -44.24 54.02 -34.71
C ARG A 140 -44.20 55.51 -34.36
N THR A 141 -43.43 55.87 -33.36
CA THR A 141 -43.25 57.26 -32.94
C THR A 141 -42.36 58.04 -33.91
N LYS A 142 -42.43 59.37 -33.87
CA LYS A 142 -41.64 60.28 -34.72
C LYS A 142 -40.15 60.00 -34.58
N SER A 143 -39.65 59.85 -33.35
CA SER A 143 -38.23 59.61 -33.10
C SER A 143 -37.76 58.26 -33.65
N ASP A 144 -38.58 57.22 -33.59
CA ASP A 144 -38.25 55.90 -34.17
C ASP A 144 -38.20 55.94 -35.71
N ILE A 145 -39.07 56.72 -36.35
CA ILE A 145 -39.11 56.87 -37.81
C ILE A 145 -37.91 57.70 -38.30
N ILE A 146 -37.63 58.84 -37.66
CA ILE A 146 -36.52 59.72 -38.04
C ILE A 146 -35.16 59.05 -37.79
N SER A 147 -35.01 58.32 -36.68
CA SER A 147 -33.75 57.61 -36.38
C SER A 147 -33.41 56.51 -37.39
N LYS A 148 -34.39 55.99 -38.13
CA LYS A 148 -34.23 55.03 -39.22
C LYS A 148 -34.03 55.69 -40.60
N GLY A 149 -33.99 57.03 -40.64
CA GLY A 149 -33.86 57.81 -41.88
C GLY A 149 -35.13 57.88 -42.72
N GLU A 150 -36.28 57.52 -42.15
CA GLU A 150 -37.57 57.58 -42.82
C GLU A 150 -38.25 58.96 -42.66
N GLN A 151 -39.11 59.34 -43.61
CA GLN A 151 -39.88 60.59 -43.56
C GLN A 151 -41.03 60.46 -42.54
N PHE A 152 -41.16 61.44 -41.64
CA PHE A 152 -42.28 61.54 -40.69
C PHE A 152 -43.18 62.76 -40.95
N PRO A 153 -44.52 62.60 -41.05
CA PRO A 153 -45.23 61.33 -41.16
C PRO A 153 -44.93 60.63 -42.50
N HIS A 154 -45.20 59.31 -42.59
CA HIS A 154 -45.09 58.59 -43.86
C HIS A 154 -45.97 59.25 -44.93
N SER A 155 -45.58 59.17 -46.21
CA SER A 155 -46.32 59.79 -47.30
C SER A 155 -47.79 59.34 -47.30
N GLY A 156 -48.71 60.31 -47.30
CA GLY A 156 -50.16 60.07 -47.25
C GLY A 156 -50.75 59.89 -45.84
N GLN A 157 -49.94 59.93 -44.78
CA GLN A 157 -50.40 59.86 -43.39
C GLN A 157 -50.41 61.26 -42.75
N SER A 158 -51.34 61.48 -41.82
CA SER A 158 -51.46 62.71 -41.04
C SER A 158 -51.27 62.43 -39.55
N ILE A 159 -50.80 63.45 -38.82
CA ILE A 159 -50.70 63.42 -37.36
C ILE A 159 -52.11 63.55 -36.80
N ILE A 160 -52.56 62.54 -36.05
CA ILE A 160 -53.89 62.49 -35.45
C ILE A 160 -53.73 62.47 -33.93
N LYS A 161 -54.59 63.20 -33.21
CA LYS A 161 -54.65 63.11 -31.75
C LYS A 161 -55.09 61.69 -31.35
N PRO A 162 -54.30 60.94 -30.57
CA PRO A 162 -54.69 59.59 -30.20
C PRO A 162 -55.89 59.59 -29.27
N THR A 163 -56.68 58.54 -29.39
CA THR A 163 -57.77 58.25 -28.46
C THR A 163 -57.20 57.72 -27.12
N PRO A 164 -57.90 57.90 -25.99
CA PRO A 164 -57.53 57.31 -24.71
C PRO A 164 -57.30 55.79 -24.80
N GLU A 165 -58.09 55.10 -25.62
CA GLU A 165 -57.97 53.65 -25.85
C GLU A 165 -56.66 53.29 -26.56
N GLN A 166 -56.21 54.09 -27.53
CA GLN A 166 -54.93 53.89 -28.22
C GLN A 166 -53.73 54.12 -27.30
N ILE A 167 -53.79 55.12 -26.42
CA ILE A 167 -52.74 55.37 -25.41
C ILE A 167 -52.69 54.20 -24.43
N ALA A 168 -53.84 53.76 -23.91
CA ALA A 168 -53.92 52.64 -22.98
C ALA A 168 -53.46 51.31 -23.61
N ALA A 169 -53.77 51.09 -24.89
CA ALA A 169 -53.29 49.91 -25.62
C ALA A 169 -51.77 49.92 -25.76
N LYS A 170 -51.17 51.08 -26.12
CA LYS A 170 -49.72 51.22 -26.26
C LYS A 170 -49.00 51.09 -24.92
N GLU A 171 -49.57 51.64 -23.85
CA GLU A 171 -49.04 51.49 -22.51
C GLU A 171 -49.02 50.02 -22.08
N ARG A 172 -50.10 49.26 -22.34
CA ARG A 172 -50.13 47.81 -22.06
C ARG A 172 -49.09 47.04 -22.86
N GLU A 173 -48.92 47.34 -24.15
CA GLU A 173 -47.90 46.71 -25.00
C GLU A 173 -46.49 46.90 -24.44
N LEU A 174 -46.13 48.14 -24.09
CA LEU A 174 -44.82 48.47 -23.51
C LEU A 174 -44.64 47.83 -22.13
N GLN A 175 -45.70 47.84 -21.30
CA GLN A 175 -45.68 47.22 -19.99
C GLN A 175 -45.49 45.70 -20.06
N GLN A 176 -46.14 45.01 -21.01
CA GLN A 176 -45.94 43.58 -21.22
C GLN A 176 -44.47 43.22 -21.54
N GLY A 177 -43.79 44.07 -22.32
CA GLY A 177 -42.35 43.92 -22.59
C GLY A 177 -41.49 44.03 -21.34
N ILE A 178 -41.78 45.04 -20.50
CA ILE A 178 -41.12 45.23 -19.20
C ILE A 178 -41.37 44.04 -18.28
N ASP A 179 -42.62 43.59 -18.17
CA ASP A 179 -43.01 42.47 -17.30
C ASP A 179 -42.31 41.17 -17.72
N ARG A 180 -42.17 40.93 -19.04
CA ARG A 180 -41.43 39.79 -19.59
C ARG A 180 -39.94 39.86 -19.23
N LEU A 181 -39.29 41.01 -19.41
CA LEU A 181 -37.88 41.20 -19.05
C LEU A 181 -37.66 41.05 -17.53
N ALA A 182 -38.56 41.60 -16.73
CA ALA A 182 -38.54 41.46 -15.28
C ALA A 182 -38.69 39.98 -14.86
N GLN A 183 -39.56 39.21 -15.52
CA GLN A 183 -39.68 37.78 -15.28
C GLN A 183 -38.40 37.02 -15.63
N GLN A 184 -37.83 37.26 -16.82
CA GLN A 184 -36.58 36.64 -17.23
C GLN A 184 -35.44 36.95 -16.26
N LEU A 185 -35.34 38.19 -15.78
CA LEU A 185 -34.36 38.59 -14.79
C LEU A 185 -34.56 37.86 -13.45
N ARG A 186 -35.82 37.72 -12.99
CA ARG A 186 -36.14 36.94 -11.79
C ARG A 186 -35.74 35.48 -11.94
N ASP A 187 -36.01 34.87 -13.10
CA ASP A 187 -35.66 33.47 -13.37
C ASP A 187 -34.14 33.26 -13.41
N ALA A 188 -33.38 34.18 -14.02
CA ALA A 188 -31.92 34.15 -14.05
C ALA A 188 -31.33 34.27 -12.64
N LYS A 189 -31.82 35.23 -11.83
CA LYS A 189 -31.43 35.40 -10.43
C LYS A 189 -31.76 34.16 -9.58
N ALA A 190 -32.93 33.57 -9.78
CA ALA A 190 -33.32 32.35 -9.08
C ALA A 190 -32.42 31.16 -9.44
N LYS A 191 -31.99 31.03 -10.70
CA LYS A 191 -31.01 30.02 -11.13
C LYS A 191 -29.64 30.26 -10.49
N LEU A 192 -29.15 31.50 -10.47
CA LEU A 192 -27.90 31.85 -9.79
C LEU A 192 -27.93 31.49 -8.30
N ALA A 193 -29.01 31.83 -7.61
CA ALA A 193 -29.20 31.51 -6.19
C ALA A 193 -29.18 29.99 -5.92
N LYS A 194 -29.60 29.16 -6.88
CA LYS A 194 -29.53 27.69 -6.78
C LYS A 194 -28.11 27.15 -6.99
N LEU A 195 -27.31 27.76 -7.88
CA LEU A 195 -25.96 27.27 -8.19
C LEU A 195 -24.91 27.68 -7.15
N SER A 196 -25.13 28.76 -6.41
CA SER A 196 -24.21 29.21 -5.35
C SER A 196 -23.95 28.14 -4.26
N PRO A 197 -24.96 27.51 -3.64
CA PRO A 197 -24.71 26.45 -2.66
C PRO A 197 -24.07 25.22 -3.30
N ASP A 198 -24.39 24.90 -4.56
CA ASP A 198 -23.80 23.75 -5.26
C ASP A 198 -22.28 23.91 -5.45
N ILE A 199 -21.82 25.08 -5.90
CA ILE A 199 -20.39 25.31 -6.10
C ILE A 199 -19.62 25.32 -4.77
N ASP A 200 -20.23 25.80 -3.69
CA ASP A 200 -19.66 25.74 -2.34
C ASP A 200 -19.60 24.31 -1.79
N ALA A 201 -20.62 23.49 -2.04
CA ALA A 201 -20.63 22.08 -1.68
C ALA A 201 -19.55 21.28 -2.42
N ILE A 202 -19.40 21.53 -3.73
CA ILE A 202 -18.31 20.93 -4.53
C ILE A 202 -16.95 21.36 -3.97
N ARG A 203 -16.78 22.64 -3.64
CA ARG A 203 -15.56 23.19 -3.05
C ARG A 203 -15.20 22.52 -1.73
N SER A 204 -16.18 22.32 -0.84
CA SER A 204 -15.99 21.59 0.43
C SER A 204 -15.55 20.15 0.18
N GLN A 205 -16.20 19.44 -0.75
CA GLN A 205 -15.82 18.07 -1.09
C GLN A 205 -14.42 17.98 -1.72
N LEU A 206 -13.98 18.99 -2.47
CA LEU A 206 -12.60 19.06 -2.96
C LEU A 206 -11.59 19.14 -1.81
N PHE A 207 -11.85 19.95 -0.76
CA PHE A 207 -10.99 20.01 0.42
C PHE A 207 -10.91 18.69 1.17
N GLU A 208 -12.06 18.06 1.41
CA GLU A 208 -12.14 16.77 2.08
C GLU A 208 -11.44 15.67 1.26
N GLY A 209 -11.62 15.68 -0.06
CA GLY A 209 -10.94 14.75 -0.97
C GLY A 209 -9.42 14.89 -0.91
N MET A 210 -8.90 16.11 -0.87
CA MET A 210 -7.46 16.35 -0.66
C MET A 210 -6.98 15.79 0.68
N GLY A 211 -7.76 15.97 1.75
CA GLY A 211 -7.45 15.42 3.06
C GLY A 211 -7.37 13.89 3.05
N LEU A 212 -8.35 13.24 2.41
CA LEU A 212 -8.37 11.77 2.31
C LEU A 212 -7.26 11.24 1.40
N TRP A 213 -6.97 11.92 0.29
CA TRP A 213 -5.86 11.55 -0.60
C TRP A 213 -4.52 11.61 0.14
N ARG A 214 -4.25 12.69 0.89
CA ARG A 214 -3.04 12.79 1.74
C ARG A 214 -2.98 11.65 2.74
N THR A 215 -4.07 11.39 3.45
CA THR A 215 -4.17 10.29 4.42
C THR A 215 -3.83 8.95 3.77
N ALA A 216 -4.36 8.69 2.56
CA ALA A 216 -4.09 7.45 1.83
C ALA A 216 -2.62 7.33 1.41
N THR A 217 -2.02 8.38 0.85
CA THR A 217 -0.60 8.36 0.47
C THR A 217 0.33 8.17 1.67
N SER A 218 0.02 8.80 2.81
CA SER A 218 0.78 8.65 4.06
C SER A 218 0.59 7.26 4.66
N MET A 219 -0.62 6.69 4.57
CA MET A 219 -0.90 5.33 5.03
C MET A 219 -0.11 4.30 4.25
N GLU A 220 -0.01 4.43 2.92
CA GLU A 220 0.83 3.54 2.12
C GLU A 220 2.30 3.58 2.59
N ARG A 221 2.87 4.76 2.82
CA ARG A 221 4.24 4.92 3.37
C ARG A 221 4.37 4.28 4.75
N GLY A 222 3.37 4.47 5.62
CA GLY A 222 3.33 3.89 6.96
C GLY A 222 3.31 2.36 6.92
N ILE A 223 2.48 1.76 6.05
CA ILE A 223 2.40 0.31 5.86
C ILE A 223 3.73 -0.24 5.36
N ILE A 224 4.36 0.39 4.36
CA ILE A 224 5.67 -0.04 3.83
C ILE A 224 6.73 -0.07 4.93
N ARG A 225 6.78 0.96 5.79
CA ARG A 225 7.73 1.02 6.92
C ARG A 225 7.40 -0.04 7.98
N GLN A 226 6.11 -0.28 8.24
CA GLN A 226 5.68 -1.27 9.22
C GLN A 226 5.96 -2.70 8.75
N GLU A 227 5.79 -2.99 7.46
CA GLU A 227 6.19 -4.28 6.87
C GLU A 227 7.69 -4.52 7.04
N PHE A 228 8.50 -3.50 6.73
CA PHE A 228 9.94 -3.58 6.97
C PHE A 228 10.27 -3.79 8.46
N ALA A 229 9.54 -3.16 9.38
CA ALA A 229 9.75 -3.37 10.81
C ALA A 229 9.44 -4.81 11.25
N PHE A 230 8.38 -5.44 10.70
CA PHE A 230 8.07 -6.85 10.95
C PHE A 230 9.18 -7.79 10.45
N ASP A 231 9.70 -7.53 9.25
CA ASP A 231 10.78 -8.33 8.65
C ASP A 231 12.12 -8.09 9.37
N ALA A 232 12.39 -6.86 9.82
CA ALA A 232 13.56 -6.52 10.63
C ALA A 232 13.56 -7.21 12.00
N GLN A 233 12.38 -7.42 12.61
CA GLN A 233 12.27 -8.18 13.86
C GLN A 233 12.61 -9.66 13.67
N ASP A 234 12.17 -10.26 12.57
CA ASP A 234 12.53 -11.64 12.21
C ASP A 234 14.04 -11.76 11.94
N TYR A 235 14.61 -10.80 11.20
CA TYR A 235 16.05 -10.68 11.01
C TYR A 235 16.82 -10.65 12.33
N VAL A 236 16.43 -9.81 13.30
CA VAL A 236 17.10 -9.74 14.61
C VAL A 236 17.02 -11.08 15.36
N GLN A 237 15.89 -11.77 15.31
CA GLN A 237 15.72 -13.08 15.95
C GLN A 237 16.63 -14.14 15.30
N GLN A 238 16.61 -14.24 13.98
CA GLN A 238 17.45 -15.18 13.23
C GLN A 238 18.94 -14.91 13.45
N ARG A 239 19.35 -13.64 13.38
CA ARG A 239 20.73 -13.24 13.60
C ARG A 239 21.18 -13.58 15.02
N THR A 240 20.32 -13.38 16.03
CA THR A 240 20.62 -13.78 17.42
C THR A 240 20.89 -15.28 17.52
N VAL A 241 20.11 -16.12 16.83
CA VAL A 241 20.31 -17.57 16.82
C VAL A 241 21.64 -17.93 16.14
N ILE A 242 21.89 -17.37 14.96
CA ILE A 242 23.14 -17.61 14.21
C ILE A 242 24.36 -17.21 15.04
N SER A 243 24.33 -16.04 15.68
CA SER A 243 25.42 -15.54 16.54
C SER A 243 25.73 -16.51 17.69
N ARG A 244 24.68 -17.04 18.37
CA ARG A 244 24.86 -18.05 19.43
C ARG A 244 25.47 -19.36 18.91
N GLN A 245 25.13 -19.77 17.69
CA GLN A 245 25.67 -20.99 17.08
C GLN A 245 27.12 -20.80 16.65
N ILE A 246 27.48 -19.63 16.10
CA ILE A 246 28.87 -19.27 15.82
C ILE A 246 29.70 -19.32 17.12
N ASP A 247 29.20 -18.73 18.20
CA ASP A 247 29.88 -18.79 19.50
C ASP A 247 30.02 -20.23 20.03
N ALA A 248 29.05 -21.12 19.75
CA ALA A 248 29.14 -22.54 20.11
C ALA A 248 30.23 -23.26 19.31
N VAL A 249 30.28 -23.04 17.99
CA VAL A 249 31.34 -23.58 17.12
C VAL A 249 32.72 -23.11 17.57
N ILE A 250 32.87 -21.83 17.95
CA ILE A 250 34.13 -21.28 18.45
C ILE A 250 34.56 -21.97 19.77
N ARG A 251 33.62 -22.23 20.68
CA ARG A 251 33.91 -22.98 21.92
C ARG A 251 34.30 -24.43 21.64
N ASP A 252 33.58 -25.10 20.75
CA ASP A 252 33.84 -26.49 20.37
C ASP A 252 35.20 -26.61 19.65
N ALA A 253 35.56 -25.65 18.80
CA ALA A 253 36.88 -25.54 18.18
C ALA A 253 38.03 -25.47 19.21
N GLY A 254 37.82 -24.76 20.33
CA GLY A 254 38.78 -24.69 21.42
C GLY A 254 39.03 -26.05 22.11
N THR A 255 38.01 -26.90 22.19
CA THR A 255 38.05 -28.16 22.96
C THR A 255 38.19 -29.43 22.10
N ALA A 256 38.00 -29.34 20.77
CA ALA A 256 38.04 -30.48 19.86
C ALA A 256 39.43 -31.14 19.79
N GLN A 257 39.54 -32.42 20.15
CA GLN A 257 40.81 -33.15 20.14
C GLN A 257 40.86 -34.30 19.13
N THR A 258 39.71 -34.79 18.66
CA THR A 258 39.62 -35.93 17.75
C THR A 258 39.40 -35.48 16.31
N ILE A 259 39.84 -36.27 15.33
CA ILE A 259 39.63 -36.00 13.90
C ILE A 259 38.15 -35.74 13.58
N PRO A 260 37.17 -36.57 14.03
CA PRO A 260 35.75 -36.30 13.77
C PRO A 260 35.26 -34.99 14.38
N ALA A 261 35.70 -34.63 15.58
CA ALA A 261 35.31 -33.37 16.22
C ALA A 261 35.87 -32.16 15.49
N LEU A 262 37.14 -32.21 15.05
CA LEU A 262 37.76 -31.14 14.27
C LEU A 262 37.07 -30.97 12.89
N GLN A 263 36.73 -32.07 12.22
CA GLN A 263 35.98 -32.05 10.96
C GLN A 263 34.57 -31.47 11.14
N ALA A 264 33.88 -31.83 12.22
CA ALA A 264 32.56 -31.29 12.55
C ALA A 264 32.61 -29.78 12.79
N CYS A 265 33.60 -29.28 13.54
CA CYS A 265 33.77 -27.84 13.77
C CYS A 265 33.96 -27.07 12.45
N ILE A 266 34.73 -27.60 11.50
CA ILE A 266 34.93 -26.95 10.18
C ILE A 266 33.63 -26.96 9.37
N ALA A 267 32.89 -28.07 9.37
CA ALA A 267 31.62 -28.19 8.65
C ALA A 267 30.54 -27.25 9.22
N ASP A 268 30.41 -27.20 10.55
CA ASP A 268 29.47 -26.33 11.24
C ASP A 268 29.84 -24.85 11.04
N ALA A 269 31.13 -24.49 11.08
CA ALA A 269 31.58 -23.13 10.79
C ALA A 269 31.17 -22.68 9.39
N ARG A 270 31.38 -23.51 8.36
CA ARG A 270 30.94 -23.20 6.99
C ARG A 270 29.43 -23.02 6.92
N THR A 271 28.68 -23.92 7.55
CA THR A 271 27.21 -23.87 7.58
C THR A 271 26.70 -22.56 8.19
N TRP A 272 27.25 -22.16 9.33
CA TRP A 272 26.81 -20.94 10.02
C TRP A 272 27.33 -19.65 9.38
N SER A 273 28.49 -19.69 8.73
CA SER A 273 28.98 -18.60 7.87
C SER A 273 28.03 -18.36 6.69
N ASP A 274 27.66 -19.43 5.96
CA ASP A 274 26.72 -19.36 4.84
C ASP A 274 25.33 -18.89 5.30
N ALA A 275 24.87 -19.35 6.47
CA ALA A 275 23.61 -18.90 7.07
C ALA A 275 23.64 -17.41 7.42
N LEU A 276 24.75 -16.91 7.96
CA LEU A 276 24.94 -15.50 8.26
C LEU A 276 24.91 -14.65 6.99
N ALA A 277 25.67 -15.05 5.95
CA ALA A 277 25.68 -14.37 4.66
C ALA A 277 24.26 -14.26 4.05
N LYS A 278 23.53 -15.38 3.99
CA LYS A 278 22.14 -15.41 3.51
C LYS A 278 21.17 -14.59 4.37
N CYS A 279 21.45 -14.43 5.67
CA CYS A 279 20.65 -13.59 6.56
C CYS A 279 20.88 -12.11 6.27
N GLU A 280 22.12 -11.69 6.06
CA GLU A 280 22.48 -10.32 5.69
C GLU A 280 21.96 -9.94 4.31
N ASP A 281 22.10 -10.82 3.31
CA ASP A 281 21.60 -10.60 1.95
C ASP A 281 20.07 -10.39 1.95
N ARG A 282 19.32 -11.24 2.67
CA ARG A 282 17.86 -11.08 2.81
C ARG A 282 17.49 -9.74 3.44
N HIS A 283 18.20 -9.32 4.50
CA HIS A 283 17.93 -8.04 5.15
C HIS A 283 18.29 -6.84 4.27
N ALA A 284 19.34 -6.95 3.45
CA ALA A 284 19.68 -5.95 2.44
C ALA A 284 18.58 -5.86 1.37
N ASP A 285 18.07 -7.00 0.90
CA ASP A 285 16.94 -7.07 -0.03
C ASP A 285 15.66 -6.47 0.57
N ASP A 286 15.34 -6.73 1.84
CA ASP A 286 14.21 -6.11 2.54
C ASP A 286 14.34 -4.59 2.61
N ARG A 287 15.53 -4.08 2.92
CA ARG A 287 15.82 -2.63 2.90
C ARG A 287 15.65 -2.04 1.50
N ALA A 288 16.14 -2.74 0.47
CA ALA A 288 15.99 -2.31 -0.91
C ALA A 288 14.51 -2.30 -1.34
N ARG A 289 13.74 -3.35 -1.01
CA ARG A 289 12.29 -3.41 -1.25
C ARG A 289 11.55 -2.26 -0.60
N MET A 290 11.84 -1.95 0.66
CA MET A 290 11.26 -0.80 1.36
C MET A 290 11.58 0.52 0.63
N ALA A 291 12.85 0.75 0.28
CA ALA A 291 13.27 1.96 -0.42
C ALA A 291 12.56 2.11 -1.77
N THR A 292 12.52 1.04 -2.58
CA THR A 292 11.79 1.02 -3.84
C THR A 292 10.29 1.28 -3.65
N GLY A 293 9.68 0.69 -2.62
CA GLY A 293 8.28 0.93 -2.28
C GLY A 293 7.98 2.41 -1.98
N LEU A 294 8.82 3.05 -1.16
CA LEU A 294 8.69 4.47 -0.83
C LEU A 294 8.88 5.36 -2.07
N THR A 295 9.86 5.06 -2.93
CA THR A 295 10.05 5.77 -4.20
C THR A 295 8.85 5.60 -5.14
N ASN A 296 8.27 4.41 -5.21
CA ASN A 296 7.11 4.14 -6.05
C ASN A 296 5.84 4.86 -5.57
N ASN A 297 5.63 4.92 -4.25
CA ASN A 297 4.58 5.73 -3.65
C ASN A 297 4.76 7.21 -4.04
N ASP A 298 5.99 7.74 -3.93
CA ASP A 298 6.31 9.12 -4.26
C ASP A 298 6.06 9.46 -5.74
N ASN A 299 6.54 8.61 -6.64
CA ASN A 299 6.31 8.75 -8.07
C ASN A 299 4.82 8.68 -8.42
N THR A 300 4.06 7.82 -7.73
CA THR A 300 2.62 7.68 -7.95
C THR A 300 1.85 8.90 -7.46
N ALA A 301 2.16 9.39 -6.26
CA ALA A 301 1.58 10.61 -5.72
C ALA A 301 1.88 11.83 -6.62
N GLN A 302 3.12 11.97 -7.10
CA GLN A 302 3.50 13.03 -8.04
C GLN A 302 2.70 12.97 -9.35
N ARG A 303 2.52 11.79 -9.94
CA ARG A 303 1.70 11.61 -11.16
C ARG A 303 0.24 11.98 -10.92
N GLN A 304 -0.34 11.58 -9.78
CA GLN A 304 -1.70 11.93 -9.41
C GLN A 304 -1.86 13.45 -9.23
N THR A 305 -0.91 14.11 -8.54
CA THR A 305 -0.85 15.58 -8.41
C THR A 305 -0.78 16.26 -9.76
N ALA A 306 0.11 15.83 -10.65
CA ALA A 306 0.24 16.41 -11.98
C ALA A 306 -1.06 16.29 -12.81
N SER A 307 -1.74 15.13 -12.73
CA SER A 307 -3.00 14.89 -13.46
C SER A 307 -4.13 15.82 -12.98
N VAL A 308 -4.29 15.96 -11.67
CA VAL A 308 -5.29 16.89 -11.10
C VAL A 308 -4.93 18.33 -11.40
N GLN A 309 -3.66 18.73 -11.26
CA GLN A 309 -3.23 20.09 -11.55
C GLN A 309 -3.44 20.47 -13.01
N SER A 310 -3.18 19.56 -13.95
CA SER A 310 -3.44 19.79 -15.37
C SER A 310 -4.93 20.08 -15.62
N THR A 311 -5.83 19.28 -15.05
CA THR A 311 -7.29 19.48 -15.18
C THR A 311 -7.73 20.78 -14.47
N ALA A 312 -7.16 21.07 -13.30
CA ALA A 312 -7.44 22.28 -12.54
C ALA A 312 -7.02 23.55 -13.29
N ASN A 313 -5.88 23.53 -13.98
CA ASN A 313 -5.41 24.65 -14.81
C ASN A 313 -6.35 24.92 -15.99
N GLU A 314 -6.87 23.87 -16.64
CA GLU A 314 -7.87 24.00 -17.70
C GLU A 314 -9.15 24.66 -17.18
N VAL A 315 -9.63 24.24 -16.01
CA VAL A 315 -10.80 24.85 -15.37
C VAL A 315 -10.52 26.29 -14.93
N ALA A 316 -9.35 26.56 -14.36
CA ALA A 316 -8.96 27.90 -13.92
C ALA A 316 -8.92 28.90 -15.07
N SER A 317 -8.45 28.48 -16.26
CA SER A 317 -8.49 29.30 -17.48
C SER A 317 -9.92 29.73 -17.83
N ARG A 318 -10.89 28.80 -17.77
CA ARG A 318 -12.30 29.10 -18.04
C ARG A 318 -12.92 30.04 -17.02
N ILE A 319 -12.68 29.81 -15.73
CA ILE A 319 -13.13 30.69 -14.65
C ILE A 319 -12.57 32.11 -14.83
N THR A 320 -11.29 32.21 -15.23
CA THR A 320 -10.63 33.50 -15.49
C THR A 320 -11.30 34.25 -16.64
N ALA A 321 -11.73 33.56 -17.70
CA ALA A 321 -12.42 34.17 -18.84
C ALA A 321 -13.74 34.87 -18.45
N PHE A 322 -14.40 34.41 -17.37
CA PHE A 322 -15.60 35.06 -16.82
C PHE A 322 -15.32 36.10 -15.73
N GLY A 323 -14.05 36.35 -15.36
CA GLY A 323 -13.70 37.28 -14.29
C GLY A 323 -14.05 36.78 -12.88
N LEU A 324 -14.22 35.46 -12.71
CA LEU A 324 -14.69 34.82 -11.48
C LEU A 324 -13.56 34.56 -10.46
N ALA A 325 -12.76 35.57 -10.15
CA ALA A 325 -11.51 35.44 -9.38
C ALA A 325 -11.69 34.75 -8.00
N GLY A 326 -12.82 34.95 -7.32
CA GLY A 326 -13.11 34.32 -6.03
C GLY A 326 -13.16 32.78 -6.08
N TYR A 327 -13.37 32.19 -7.26
CA TYR A 327 -13.46 30.74 -7.45
C TYR A 327 -12.11 30.08 -7.79
N LEU A 328 -11.03 30.85 -7.98
CA LEU A 328 -9.71 30.32 -8.37
C LEU A 328 -8.91 29.73 -7.20
N ASN A 329 -9.13 30.21 -5.97
CA ASN A 329 -8.27 29.91 -4.81
C ASN A 329 -8.18 28.42 -4.46
N ILE A 330 -9.24 27.65 -4.68
CA ILE A 330 -9.19 26.22 -4.43
C ILE A 330 -8.32 25.50 -5.47
N LEU A 331 -8.33 25.96 -6.72
CA LEU A 331 -7.61 25.31 -7.82
C LEU A 331 -6.09 25.49 -7.74
N THR A 332 -5.63 26.56 -7.09
CA THR A 332 -4.21 26.85 -6.85
C THR A 332 -3.63 26.09 -5.67
N THR A 333 -4.46 25.59 -4.77
CA THR A 333 -4.06 24.87 -3.55
C THR A 333 -4.32 23.36 -3.62
N LEU A 334 -4.72 22.86 -4.81
CA LEU A 334 -5.04 21.45 -5.03
C LEU A 334 -3.82 20.54 -4.81
N MET A 335 -3.97 19.60 -3.86
CA MET A 335 -3.08 18.46 -3.62
C MET A 335 -1.59 18.80 -3.38
N GLY A 336 -1.33 19.62 -2.36
CA GLY A 336 0.02 19.72 -1.76
C GLY A 336 0.40 18.49 -0.93
N ARG A 337 1.69 18.12 -0.91
CA ARG A 337 2.22 17.01 -0.10
C ARG A 337 2.19 17.38 1.39
N GLY A 338 1.72 16.48 2.24
CA GLY A 338 1.87 16.61 3.70
C GLY A 338 3.28 16.19 4.15
N SER A 339 3.73 16.66 5.31
CA SER A 339 4.96 16.19 5.96
C SER A 339 4.71 14.87 6.69
N ASP A 340 5.64 13.92 6.59
CA ASP A 340 5.58 12.65 7.32
C ASP A 340 5.72 12.89 8.84
N GLY A 341 4.69 12.55 9.62
CA GLY A 341 4.75 12.49 11.09
C GLY A 341 4.90 11.05 11.61
N PRO A 342 5.16 10.85 12.91
CA PRO A 342 5.21 9.52 13.54
C PRO A 342 3.84 8.83 13.62
N SER A 343 2.76 9.56 13.35
CA SER A 343 1.40 9.07 13.23
C SER A 343 0.71 9.73 12.04
N ILE A 344 -0.32 9.08 11.52
CA ILE A 344 -1.12 9.62 10.41
C ILE A 344 -2.36 10.25 11.04
N ALA A 345 -2.38 11.58 11.11
CA ALA A 345 -3.60 12.30 11.43
C ALA A 345 -4.59 12.11 10.27
N GLY A 346 -5.61 11.27 10.48
CA GLY A 346 -6.64 11.01 9.47
C GLY A 346 -7.39 12.29 9.12
N ALA A 347 -7.38 12.67 7.85
CA ALA A 347 -8.11 13.81 7.29
C ALA A 347 -9.05 13.36 6.17
N GLY A 348 -10.04 14.20 5.82
CA GLY A 348 -11.02 13.90 4.77
C GLY A 348 -12.16 12.98 5.22
N TYR A 349 -12.50 13.00 6.51
CA TYR A 349 -13.53 12.16 7.11
C TYR A 349 -14.91 12.36 6.49
N THR A 350 -15.19 13.57 6.00
CA THR A 350 -16.48 13.87 5.39
C THR A 350 -16.47 13.80 3.87
N PHE A 351 -15.39 13.26 3.28
CA PHE A 351 -15.31 13.05 1.84
C PHE A 351 -16.27 11.97 1.37
N ARG A 352 -17.03 12.27 0.32
CA ARG A 352 -18.08 11.38 -0.20
C ARG A 352 -17.78 10.85 -1.60
N MET A 353 -16.50 10.66 -1.92
CA MET A 353 -16.05 10.03 -3.16
C MET A 353 -16.64 10.69 -4.41
N GLY A 354 -16.68 12.02 -4.42
CA GLY A 354 -17.16 12.81 -5.56
C GLY A 354 -18.66 13.07 -5.57
N LYS A 355 -19.43 12.51 -4.64
CA LYS A 355 -20.81 12.94 -4.40
C LYS A 355 -20.82 14.23 -3.60
N TYR A 356 -21.62 15.20 -4.01
CA TYR A 356 -21.85 16.44 -3.28
C TYR A 356 -23.37 16.66 -3.14
N ASP A 357 -23.78 17.20 -2.00
CA ASP A 357 -25.16 17.64 -1.76
C ASP A 357 -25.17 19.12 -1.40
N ALA A 358 -26.17 19.85 -1.91
CA ALA A 358 -26.34 21.27 -1.59
C ALA A 358 -26.60 21.50 -0.09
N ALA A 359 -27.10 20.48 0.62
CA ALA A 359 -27.41 20.55 2.04
C ALA A 359 -26.19 20.43 2.95
N GLY A 360 -25.04 19.96 2.48
CA GLY A 360 -23.80 19.84 3.27
C GLY A 360 -23.83 18.80 4.41
N PHE A 361 -24.98 18.19 4.69
CA PHE A 361 -25.18 17.22 5.77
C PHE A 361 -25.54 15.86 5.20
N GLY A 362 -24.62 14.92 5.30
CA GLY A 362 -24.86 13.55 4.88
C GLY A 362 -23.85 12.64 5.52
N GLU A 363 -24.27 11.39 5.64
CA GLU A 363 -23.56 10.34 6.36
C GLU A 363 -22.17 10.12 5.76
N ILE A 364 -21.17 9.95 6.65
CA ILE A 364 -19.85 9.51 6.23
C ILE A 364 -19.99 8.17 5.54
N LEU A 365 -19.39 8.04 4.35
CA LEU A 365 -19.37 6.77 3.65
C LEU A 365 -18.68 5.73 4.54
N PRO A 366 -19.32 4.58 4.84
CA PRO A 366 -18.76 3.58 5.76
C PRO A 366 -17.32 3.16 5.40
N ARG A 367 -17.04 3.04 4.09
CA ARG A 367 -15.70 2.73 3.58
C ARG A 367 -14.65 3.81 3.92
N VAL A 368 -15.02 5.09 3.89
CA VAL A 368 -14.12 6.21 4.23
C VAL A 368 -13.87 6.24 5.73
N ALA A 369 -14.93 6.04 6.55
CA ALA A 369 -14.80 5.93 8.00
C ALA A 369 -13.88 4.77 8.39
N GLU A 370 -14.08 3.58 7.82
CA GLU A 370 -13.22 2.42 8.08
C GLU A 370 -11.77 2.70 7.67
N PHE A 371 -11.56 3.29 6.50
CA PHE A 371 -10.23 3.63 6.01
C PHE A 371 -9.49 4.57 6.96
N ILE A 372 -10.14 5.65 7.40
CA ILE A 372 -9.55 6.63 8.30
C ILE A 372 -9.30 6.04 9.69
N ALA A 373 -10.22 5.22 10.20
CA ALA A 373 -10.03 4.51 11.46
C ALA A 373 -8.78 3.62 11.40
N ARG A 374 -8.60 2.86 10.32
CA ARG A 374 -7.39 2.06 10.10
C ARG A 374 -6.13 2.93 9.99
N ALA A 375 -6.17 4.01 9.20
CA ALA A 375 -5.04 4.92 9.05
C ALA A 375 -4.61 5.55 10.39
N SER A 376 -5.58 5.93 11.21
CA SER A 376 -5.34 6.54 12.53
C SER A 376 -4.85 5.52 13.57
N SER A 377 -5.24 4.26 13.43
CA SER A 377 -4.75 3.15 14.28
C SER A 377 -3.38 2.61 13.87
N LEU A 378 -2.86 3.01 12.70
CA LEU A 378 -1.60 2.51 12.18
C LEU A 378 -0.44 3.07 13.01
N ILE A 379 0.22 2.18 13.77
CA ILE A 379 1.45 2.49 14.48
C ILE A 379 2.62 2.18 13.55
N ILE A 380 3.45 3.19 13.27
CA ILE A 380 4.67 3.03 12.47
C ILE A 380 5.79 2.62 13.42
N GLY A 381 6.10 1.33 13.41
CA GLY A 381 7.16 0.71 14.18
C GLY A 381 8.54 1.17 13.74
N THR A 382 9.47 1.20 14.69
CA THR A 382 10.89 1.40 14.42
C THR A 382 11.55 0.05 14.18
N ALA A 383 12.34 -0.05 13.11
CA ALA A 383 13.10 -1.25 12.83
C ALA A 383 14.14 -1.47 13.96
N PRO A 384 14.13 -2.62 14.66
CA PRO A 384 15.12 -2.89 15.69
C PRO A 384 16.51 -3.03 15.07
N GLY A 385 17.52 -2.46 15.73
CA GLY A 385 18.92 -2.63 15.34
C GLY A 385 19.52 -3.91 15.92
N TYR A 386 20.63 -4.36 15.33
CA TYR A 386 21.49 -5.38 15.93
C TYR A 386 22.90 -4.81 16.14
N ASN A 387 23.49 -5.08 17.30
CA ASN A 387 24.65 -4.33 17.79
C ASN A 387 26.03 -4.81 17.30
N SER A 388 26.21 -6.08 16.93
CA SER A 388 27.46 -6.53 16.28
C SER A 388 27.32 -6.55 14.76
N SER A 389 28.40 -6.37 14.01
CA SER A 389 28.35 -6.53 12.55
C SER A 389 28.61 -7.99 12.16
N ALA A 390 28.06 -8.43 11.03
CA ALA A 390 28.35 -9.76 10.48
C ALA A 390 29.85 -9.97 10.25
N SER A 391 30.55 -8.95 9.74
CA SER A 391 32.00 -9.00 9.53
C SER A 391 32.79 -9.29 10.81
N GLN A 392 32.34 -8.77 11.96
CA GLN A 392 32.98 -9.07 13.25
C GLN A 392 32.76 -10.53 13.68
N GLU A 393 31.57 -11.09 13.42
CA GLU A 393 31.27 -12.49 13.76
C GLU A 393 32.02 -13.46 12.84
N LEU A 394 32.07 -13.18 11.54
CA LEU A 394 32.89 -13.93 10.59
C LEU A 394 34.37 -13.89 10.96
N ALA A 395 34.91 -12.72 11.32
CA ALA A 395 36.31 -12.62 11.75
C ALA A 395 36.62 -13.36 13.06
N LYS A 396 35.63 -13.61 13.93
CA LYS A 396 35.82 -14.48 15.10
C LYS A 396 35.85 -15.95 14.68
N LEU A 397 34.96 -16.34 13.77
CA LEU A 397 34.86 -17.70 13.26
C LEU A 397 36.11 -18.09 12.45
N ASP A 398 36.61 -17.20 11.59
CA ASP A 398 37.83 -17.39 10.82
C ASP A 398 39.05 -17.61 11.72
N ARG A 399 39.15 -16.85 12.82
CA ARG A 399 40.22 -17.03 13.82
C ARG A 399 40.14 -18.39 14.51
N ALA A 400 38.93 -18.89 14.78
CA ALA A 400 38.76 -20.23 15.34
C ALA A 400 39.13 -21.32 14.32
N LEU A 401 38.74 -21.16 13.06
CA LEU A 401 39.11 -22.07 11.98
C LEU A 401 40.62 -22.13 11.74
N ALA A 402 41.31 -20.99 11.77
CA ALA A 402 42.76 -20.90 11.66
C ALA A 402 43.51 -21.70 12.75
N GLN A 403 42.87 -21.98 13.89
CA GLN A 403 43.42 -22.83 14.94
C GLN A 403 43.08 -24.32 14.74
N VAL A 404 41.91 -24.63 14.18
CA VAL A 404 41.40 -26.00 13.99
C VAL A 404 42.02 -26.68 12.78
N GLU A 405 42.19 -25.97 11.66
CA GLU A 405 42.68 -26.54 10.40
C GLU A 405 44.09 -27.16 10.52
N PRO A 406 45.08 -26.50 11.15
CA PRO A 406 46.40 -27.10 11.35
C PRO A 406 46.36 -28.32 12.27
N ARG A 407 45.50 -28.30 13.31
CA ARG A 407 45.32 -29.43 14.23
C ARG A 407 44.74 -30.64 13.52
N LEU A 408 43.77 -30.43 12.63
CA LEU A 408 43.20 -31.49 11.81
C LEU A 408 44.25 -32.07 10.86
N ALA A 409 45.03 -31.22 10.20
CA ALA A 409 46.10 -31.65 9.30
C ALA A 409 47.14 -32.52 10.04
N ALA A 410 47.58 -32.09 11.22
CA ALA A 410 48.52 -32.84 12.05
C ALA A 410 47.93 -34.18 12.53
N ALA A 411 46.66 -34.18 12.96
CA ALA A 411 45.99 -35.40 13.42
C ALA A 411 45.80 -36.43 12.30
N LEU A 412 45.45 -35.98 11.09
CA LEU A 412 45.33 -36.84 9.91
C LEU A 412 46.69 -37.43 9.52
N GLU A 413 47.76 -36.64 9.59
CA GLU A 413 49.10 -37.12 9.26
C GLU A 413 49.61 -38.14 10.29
N LEU A 414 49.39 -37.89 11.58
CA LEU A 414 49.70 -38.86 12.63
C LEU A 414 48.95 -40.18 12.42
N LYS A 415 47.66 -40.12 12.05
CA LYS A 415 46.87 -41.31 11.74
C LYS A 415 47.46 -42.09 10.56
N ARG A 416 47.88 -41.40 9.48
CA ARG A 416 48.54 -42.06 8.34
C ARG A 416 49.85 -42.75 8.74
N GLN A 417 50.66 -42.10 9.56
CA GLN A 417 51.91 -42.68 10.06
C GLN A 417 51.65 -43.93 10.92
N GLN A 418 50.63 -43.90 11.79
CA GLN A 418 50.21 -45.05 12.59
C GLN A 418 49.71 -46.21 11.72
N GLU A 419 48.89 -45.92 10.70
CA GLU A 419 48.41 -46.93 9.75
C GLU A 419 49.55 -47.55 8.93
N ALA A 420 50.52 -46.73 8.49
CA ALA A 420 51.72 -47.20 7.79
C ALA A 420 52.61 -48.06 8.68
N ALA A 421 52.83 -47.66 9.94
CA ALA A 421 53.59 -48.46 10.91
C ALA A 421 52.91 -49.80 11.20
N ALA A 422 51.59 -49.80 11.44
CA ALA A 422 50.82 -51.03 11.66
C ALA A 422 50.75 -51.93 10.40
N ALA A 423 50.83 -51.37 9.20
CA ALA A 423 50.96 -52.15 7.97
C ALA A 423 52.36 -52.79 7.85
N LEU A 424 53.41 -52.06 8.21
CA LEU A 424 54.78 -52.58 8.24
C LEU A 424 54.95 -53.70 9.28
N GLU A 425 54.41 -53.53 10.49
CA GLU A 425 54.41 -54.57 11.52
C GLU A 425 53.70 -55.84 11.04
N ARG A 426 52.54 -55.70 10.38
CA ARG A 426 51.83 -56.84 9.78
C ARG A 426 52.65 -57.52 8.69
N GLN A 427 53.32 -56.77 7.82
CA GLN A 427 54.22 -57.35 6.80
C GLN A 427 55.41 -58.07 7.44
N GLN A 428 56.00 -57.53 8.49
CA GLN A 428 57.09 -58.18 9.21
C GLN A 428 56.63 -59.47 9.91
N GLU A 429 55.44 -59.45 10.50
CA GLU A 429 54.86 -60.64 11.14
C GLU A 429 54.47 -61.72 10.12
N GLU A 430 53.90 -61.33 8.97
CA GLU A 430 53.64 -62.24 7.85
C GLU A 430 54.92 -62.83 7.27
N ALA A 431 55.95 -62.00 7.04
CA ALA A 431 57.26 -62.46 6.58
C ALA A 431 57.92 -63.42 7.59
N ARG A 432 57.80 -63.13 8.89
CA ARG A 432 58.27 -64.03 9.95
C ARG A 432 57.52 -65.36 9.95
N ARG A 433 56.19 -65.34 9.83
CA ARG A 433 55.38 -66.57 9.73
C ARG A 433 55.72 -67.38 8.48
N GLN A 434 55.99 -66.73 7.35
CA GLN A 434 56.43 -67.41 6.12
C GLN A 434 57.83 -68.02 6.28
N ALA A 435 58.77 -67.32 6.92
CA ALA A 435 60.10 -67.85 7.22
C ALA A 435 60.04 -69.05 8.18
N GLU A 436 59.20 -68.99 9.22
CA GLU A 436 58.97 -70.11 10.14
C GLU A 436 58.28 -71.31 9.44
N ALA A 437 57.36 -71.06 8.51
CA ALA A 437 56.75 -72.11 7.69
C ALA A 437 57.77 -72.77 6.74
N GLN A 438 58.60 -71.98 6.06
CA GLN A 438 59.68 -72.49 5.20
C GLN A 438 60.72 -73.28 5.99
N ALA A 439 61.09 -72.82 7.20
CA ALA A 439 62.00 -73.55 8.08
C ALA A 439 61.41 -74.90 8.54
N ARG A 440 60.10 -74.97 8.81
CA ARG A 440 59.40 -76.23 9.11
C ARG A 440 59.33 -77.16 7.91
N GLU A 441 59.09 -76.65 6.71
CA GLU A 441 59.13 -77.45 5.47
C GLU A 441 60.54 -78.00 5.21
N GLN A 442 61.60 -77.21 5.43
CA GLN A 442 62.99 -77.67 5.31
C GLN A 442 63.36 -78.72 6.37
N GLN A 443 62.81 -78.64 7.58
CA GLN A 443 63.00 -79.67 8.62
C GLN A 443 62.27 -80.97 8.28
N LEU A 444 61.08 -80.90 7.68
CA LEU A 444 60.34 -82.07 7.21
C LEU A 444 61.03 -82.74 6.00
N ALA A 445 61.63 -81.95 5.09
CA ALA A 445 62.41 -82.47 3.96
C ALA A 445 63.75 -83.13 4.39
N ASN A 446 64.29 -82.80 5.57
CA ASN A 446 65.57 -83.30 6.08
C ASN A 446 65.44 -84.39 7.16
N THR A 447 64.27 -85.02 7.31
CA THR A 447 64.18 -86.24 8.14
C THR A 447 64.75 -87.44 7.37
N PRO A 448 65.86 -88.06 7.82
CA PRO A 448 66.31 -89.31 7.24
C PRO A 448 65.30 -90.39 7.62
N GLY A 449 64.76 -91.09 6.63
CA GLY A 449 63.99 -92.30 6.84
C GLY A 449 64.79 -93.24 7.74
N SER A 450 64.25 -93.52 8.93
CA SER A 450 64.71 -94.63 9.75
C SER A 450 64.36 -95.92 9.00
N GLY A 451 65.35 -96.49 8.34
CA GLY A 451 65.22 -97.70 7.53
C GLY A 451 66.35 -98.67 7.84
N SER A 452 66.01 -99.64 8.70
CA SER A 452 66.66 -100.93 8.97
C SER A 452 67.97 -100.94 9.77
#